data_AF-A0A9X2I9C4-F1
#
_entry.id   AF-A0A9X2I9C4-F1
#
_cell.length_a   1.000
_cell.length_b   1.000
_cell.length_c   1.000
_cell.angle_alpha   90.00
_cell.angle_beta   90.00
_cell.angle_gamma   90.00
#
_symmetry.space_group_name_H-M   'P 1'
#
loop_
_entity.id
_entity.type
_entity.pdbx_description
1 polymer ?
#
loop_
_entity_poly.entity_id
_entity_poly.type
_entity_poly.pdbx_seq_one_letter_code
_entity_poly.pdbx_strand_id
1 'polypeptide(L)'
;MPIPNFSELLNKVLNGDSPALTQWFEYTERNIFNEEEIKQTIDGINAAEEGLQKSYALYVNALWHQYGIGRDKNYPEAIRLYEEAIKRDNTHAMNNRACMHHWGLGGPVNYPKAIKLYEEAIKLGSDCAMSNRAFMHHYGQGGPFNYPEAIRLYEEAIKLGNSSAMYNRAFMYEEGQGVLDGNRNYPQAISLYKEAIKLGHAGAMNKKAYMYHYGLGRERNYPKAIRFYEAAIERGNTRAMVNRAFMHRYGQGDAVNYPAAIALYEMAIKQDNAAAMVCRAYMYQYGQGGNVDYPAAIALFERASKLGNGEAMRALDQLRRLSQMELAEKNEPPVPGPIEFIETNEQQVPAQTEENVQPCTLANISMLVLSGFVTAVGIAAVAIAFTALNAATCGIAGVAVASVGVALTLSGIGLFATGIYINTATNNAPSLDVVDTMAAIP
;
A
#
# COMPACT_ATOMS: atom_id res chain seq x y z
N MET A 1 29.93 -7.01 4.62
CA MET A 1 30.52 -8.10 5.43
C MET A 1 30.76 -9.26 4.48
N PRO A 2 31.98 -9.81 4.40
CA PRO A 2 32.25 -10.98 3.57
C PRO A 2 31.38 -12.16 4.03
N ILE A 3 30.90 -12.97 3.09
CA ILE A 3 30.06 -14.14 3.40
C ILE A 3 30.99 -15.21 4.01
N PRO A 4 30.87 -15.56 5.31
CA PRO A 4 31.92 -16.27 6.03
C PRO A 4 32.34 -17.63 5.44
N ASN A 5 31.48 -18.29 4.66
CA ASN A 5 31.75 -19.54 3.95
C ASN A 5 31.18 -19.49 2.51
N PHE A 6 31.55 -18.47 1.73
CA PHE A 6 30.97 -18.23 0.40
C PHE A 6 31.00 -19.44 -0.53
N SER A 7 32.16 -20.09 -0.69
CA SER A 7 32.30 -21.22 -1.62
C SER A 7 31.44 -22.42 -1.20
N GLU A 8 31.28 -22.65 0.11
CA GLU A 8 30.38 -23.69 0.63
C GLU A 8 28.92 -23.35 0.35
N LEU A 9 28.54 -22.09 0.55
CA LEU A 9 27.20 -21.58 0.23
C LEU A 9 26.89 -21.77 -1.25
N LEU A 10 27.78 -21.32 -2.13
CA LEU A 10 27.61 -21.47 -3.58
C LEU A 10 27.48 -22.94 -3.97
N ASN A 11 28.31 -23.82 -3.42
CA ASN A 11 28.21 -25.25 -3.69
C ASN A 11 26.85 -25.83 -3.26
N LYS A 12 26.35 -25.46 -2.07
CA LYS A 12 25.03 -25.87 -1.59
C LYS A 12 23.90 -25.34 -2.48
N VAL A 13 23.98 -24.08 -2.90
CA VAL A 13 23.05 -23.44 -3.85
C VAL A 13 23.01 -24.22 -5.17
N LEU A 14 24.18 -24.52 -5.75
CA LEU A 14 24.28 -25.25 -7.00
C LEU A 14 23.78 -26.71 -6.87
N ASN A 15 23.75 -27.29 -5.66
CA ASN A 15 23.17 -28.60 -5.40
C ASN A 15 21.69 -28.56 -4.97
N GLY A 16 21.05 -27.39 -5.01
CA GLY A 16 19.63 -27.23 -4.70
C GLY A 16 19.28 -27.28 -3.22
N ASP A 17 20.22 -26.96 -2.34
CA ASP A 17 19.95 -26.82 -0.91
C ASP A 17 19.06 -25.60 -0.65
N SER A 18 17.83 -25.84 -0.18
CA SER A 18 16.82 -24.80 0.01
C SER A 18 17.25 -23.71 1.03
N PRO A 19 17.80 -24.03 2.21
CA PRO A 19 18.31 -23.01 3.12
C PRO A 19 19.41 -22.13 2.52
N ALA A 20 20.34 -22.74 1.77
CA ALA A 20 21.40 -22.00 1.07
C ALA A 20 20.83 -21.08 -0.01
N LEU A 21 19.80 -21.51 -0.75
CA LEU A 21 19.11 -20.68 -1.74
C LEU A 21 18.46 -19.45 -1.09
N THR A 22 17.74 -19.61 0.02
CA THR A 22 17.16 -18.48 0.76
C THR A 22 18.25 -17.48 1.17
N GLN A 23 19.35 -17.96 1.73
CA GLN A 23 20.48 -17.10 2.10
C GLN A 23 21.12 -16.41 0.88
N TRP A 24 21.22 -17.11 -0.24
CA TRP A 24 21.74 -16.57 -1.49
C TRP A 24 20.87 -15.45 -2.07
N PHE A 25 19.54 -15.60 -1.99
CA PHE A 25 18.61 -14.54 -2.40
C PHE A 25 18.73 -13.30 -1.54
N GLU A 26 18.81 -13.45 -0.22
CA GLU A 26 19.03 -12.32 0.68
C GLU A 26 20.30 -11.53 0.32
N TYR A 27 21.37 -12.22 -0.10
CA TYR A 27 22.60 -11.56 -0.56
C TYR A 27 22.47 -10.92 -1.94
N THR A 28 21.74 -11.56 -2.84
CA THR A 28 21.45 -11.03 -4.18
C THR A 28 20.61 -9.76 -4.12
N GLU A 29 19.54 -9.74 -3.33
CA GLU A 29 18.67 -8.58 -3.18
C GLU A 29 19.39 -7.38 -2.56
N ARG A 30 20.31 -7.64 -1.62
CA ARG A 30 21.10 -6.59 -0.98
C ARG A 30 22.29 -6.14 -1.84
N ASN A 31 22.59 -6.85 -2.93
CA ASN A 31 23.73 -6.59 -3.80
C ASN A 31 25.05 -6.41 -3.02
N ILE A 32 25.37 -7.37 -2.15
CA ILE A 32 26.53 -7.28 -1.24
C ILE A 32 27.72 -8.15 -1.65
N PHE A 33 27.70 -8.74 -2.84
CA PHE A 33 28.81 -9.54 -3.34
C PHE A 33 30.02 -8.68 -3.70
N ASN A 34 31.21 -9.15 -3.35
CA ASN A 34 32.48 -8.54 -3.78
C ASN A 34 32.97 -9.13 -5.13
N GLU A 35 34.01 -8.53 -5.72
CA GLU A 35 34.53 -8.94 -7.04
C GLU A 35 34.99 -10.40 -7.08
N GLU A 36 35.60 -10.90 -6.01
CA GLU A 36 36.08 -12.29 -5.93
C GLU A 36 34.89 -13.27 -5.82
N GLU A 37 33.87 -12.93 -5.02
CA GLU A 37 32.62 -13.71 -4.92
C GLU A 37 31.87 -13.74 -6.26
N ILE A 38 31.86 -12.62 -7.00
CA ILE A 38 31.31 -12.55 -8.36
C ILE A 38 32.04 -13.51 -9.29
N LYS A 39 33.38 -13.47 -9.28
CA LYS A 39 34.21 -14.34 -10.11
C LYS A 39 33.99 -15.82 -9.78
N GLN A 40 34.05 -16.18 -8.49
CA GLN A 40 33.83 -17.56 -8.05
C GLN A 40 32.45 -18.10 -8.45
N THR A 41 31.42 -17.24 -8.45
CA THR A 41 30.09 -17.62 -8.92
C THR A 41 30.07 -17.92 -10.41
N ILE A 42 30.69 -17.05 -11.21
CA ILE A 42 30.78 -17.24 -12.66
C ILE A 42 31.54 -18.54 -12.97
N ASP A 43 32.65 -18.79 -12.28
CA ASP A 43 33.44 -20.01 -12.44
C ASP A 43 32.61 -21.25 -12.05
N GLY A 44 31.88 -21.20 -10.93
CA GLY A 44 30.98 -22.28 -10.50
C GLY A 44 29.82 -22.53 -11.48
N ILE A 45 29.24 -21.48 -12.06
CA ILE A 45 28.20 -21.59 -13.10
C ILE A 45 28.74 -22.27 -14.36
N ASN A 46 29.95 -21.90 -14.77
CA ASN A 46 30.60 -22.43 -15.98
C ASN A 46 31.05 -23.89 -15.79
N ALA A 47 31.45 -24.27 -14.58
CA ALA A 47 31.87 -25.63 -14.24
C ALA A 47 30.70 -26.63 -14.16
N ALA A 48 29.47 -26.17 -13.98
CA ALA A 48 28.30 -27.05 -14.00
C ALA A 48 28.03 -27.52 -15.44
N GLU A 49 28.11 -28.83 -15.69
CA GLU A 49 27.95 -29.41 -17.02
C GLU A 49 26.52 -29.95 -17.22
N GLU A 50 26.05 -30.83 -16.34
CA GLU A 50 24.77 -31.54 -16.51
C GLU A 50 23.97 -31.70 -15.19
N GLY A 51 22.76 -32.24 -15.33
CA GLY A 51 21.89 -32.62 -14.20
C GLY A 51 21.40 -31.45 -13.35
N LEU A 52 21.17 -31.74 -12.07
CA LEU A 52 20.65 -30.81 -11.07
C LEU A 52 21.55 -29.57 -10.95
N GLN A 53 22.87 -29.78 -10.94
CA GLN A 53 23.84 -28.72 -10.79
C GLN A 53 23.76 -27.71 -11.94
N LYS A 54 23.63 -28.20 -13.18
CA LYS A 54 23.42 -27.32 -14.33
C LYS A 54 22.13 -26.52 -14.23
N SER A 55 21.06 -27.16 -13.78
CA SER A 55 19.76 -26.54 -13.58
C SER A 55 19.84 -25.33 -12.63
N TYR A 56 20.48 -25.50 -11.47
CA TYR A 56 20.68 -24.41 -10.50
C TYR A 56 21.71 -23.36 -10.97
N ALA A 57 22.77 -23.76 -11.67
CA ALA A 57 23.72 -22.81 -12.26
C ALA A 57 23.04 -21.87 -13.26
N LEU A 58 22.18 -22.41 -14.13
CA LEU A 58 21.38 -21.61 -15.07
C LEU A 58 20.44 -20.66 -14.34
N TYR A 59 19.76 -21.16 -13.30
CA TYR A 59 18.85 -20.38 -12.47
C TYR A 59 19.56 -19.21 -11.76
N VAL A 60 20.69 -19.47 -11.08
CA VAL A 60 21.48 -18.43 -10.40
C VAL A 60 22.00 -17.40 -11.40
N ASN A 61 22.46 -17.86 -12.57
CA ASN A 61 22.94 -16.97 -13.62
C ASN A 61 21.81 -16.05 -14.14
N ALA A 62 20.61 -16.63 -14.34
CA ALA A 62 19.42 -15.90 -14.74
C ALA A 62 19.04 -14.82 -13.72
N LEU A 63 19.06 -15.17 -12.42
CA LEU A 63 18.82 -14.24 -11.33
C LEU A 63 19.81 -13.07 -11.37
N TRP A 64 21.09 -13.33 -11.55
CA TRP A 64 22.10 -12.28 -11.61
C TRP A 64 21.95 -11.37 -12.82
N HIS A 65 21.51 -11.88 -13.98
CA HIS A 65 21.12 -11.04 -15.11
C HIS A 65 19.85 -10.23 -14.81
N GLN A 66 18.89 -10.81 -14.11
CA GLN A 66 17.66 -10.12 -13.70
C GLN A 66 17.94 -8.98 -12.71
N TYR A 67 18.89 -9.13 -11.79
CA TYR A 67 19.19 -8.12 -10.76
C TYR A 67 20.39 -7.22 -11.10
N GLY A 68 21.21 -7.58 -12.09
CA GLY A 68 22.40 -6.83 -12.46
C GLY A 68 23.55 -7.01 -11.46
N ILE A 69 23.79 -8.23 -10.99
CA ILE A 69 24.86 -8.53 -10.03
C ILE A 69 26.18 -8.71 -10.78
N GLY A 70 27.13 -7.80 -10.57
CA GLY A 70 28.43 -7.79 -11.25
C GLY A 70 28.36 -7.46 -12.76
N ARG A 71 27.21 -6.97 -13.23
CA ARG A 71 26.92 -6.65 -14.64
C ARG A 71 25.66 -5.80 -14.77
N ASP A 72 25.43 -5.25 -15.95
CA ASP A 72 24.16 -4.56 -16.22
C ASP A 72 22.97 -5.53 -16.23
N LYS A 73 21.81 -4.99 -15.80
CA LYS A 73 20.53 -5.69 -15.83
C LYS A 73 20.18 -6.10 -17.26
N ASN A 74 19.89 -7.38 -17.48
CA ASN A 74 19.59 -7.94 -18.80
C ASN A 74 18.44 -8.95 -18.73
N TYR A 75 17.20 -8.47 -18.88
CA TYR A 75 16.03 -9.33 -18.88
C TYR A 75 15.97 -10.34 -20.03
N PRO A 76 16.32 -9.99 -21.29
CA PRO A 76 16.33 -10.98 -22.38
C PRO A 76 17.19 -12.21 -22.06
N GLU A 77 18.40 -12.00 -21.52
CA GLU A 77 19.29 -13.11 -21.17
C GLU A 77 18.80 -13.86 -19.93
N ALA A 78 18.28 -13.16 -18.92
CA ALA A 78 17.65 -13.79 -17.76
C ALA A 78 16.50 -14.73 -18.19
N ILE A 79 15.64 -14.27 -19.09
CA ILE A 79 14.54 -15.08 -19.63
C ILE A 79 15.11 -16.31 -20.34
N ARG A 80 16.09 -16.15 -21.24
CA ARG A 80 16.70 -17.28 -21.96
C ARG A 80 17.23 -18.35 -21.01
N LEU A 81 17.93 -17.94 -19.95
CA LEU A 81 18.49 -18.82 -18.94
C LEU A 81 17.43 -19.48 -18.08
N TYR A 82 16.39 -18.76 -17.67
CA TYR A 82 15.24 -19.35 -16.96
C TYR A 82 14.55 -20.41 -17.81
N GLU A 83 14.26 -20.14 -19.08
CA GLU A 83 13.63 -21.13 -19.97
C GLU A 83 14.49 -22.39 -20.12
N GLU A 84 15.83 -22.25 -20.13
CA GLU A 84 16.74 -23.39 -20.19
C GLU A 84 16.80 -24.18 -18.87
N ALA A 85 16.66 -23.52 -17.72
CA ALA A 85 16.51 -24.17 -16.42
C ALA A 85 15.14 -24.86 -16.27
N ILE A 86 14.07 -24.26 -16.81
CA ILE A 86 12.71 -24.81 -16.81
C ILE A 86 12.65 -26.14 -17.58
N LYS A 87 13.36 -26.28 -18.70
CA LYS A 87 13.49 -27.56 -19.43
C LYS A 87 14.11 -28.69 -18.59
N ARG A 88 14.72 -28.36 -17.45
CA ARG A 88 15.32 -29.29 -16.49
C ARG A 88 14.51 -29.33 -15.19
N ASP A 89 13.22 -29.05 -15.27
CA ASP A 89 12.25 -29.08 -14.17
C ASP A 89 12.63 -28.20 -12.96
N ASN A 90 13.37 -27.12 -13.20
CA ASN A 90 13.73 -26.19 -12.13
C ASN A 90 12.51 -25.38 -11.66
N THR A 91 11.96 -25.74 -10.52
CA THR A 91 10.78 -25.08 -9.95
C THR A 91 11.01 -23.62 -9.57
N HIS A 92 12.22 -23.25 -9.14
CA HIS A 92 12.57 -21.85 -8.84
C HIS A 92 12.62 -21.00 -10.11
N ALA A 93 13.16 -21.54 -11.21
CA ALA A 93 13.13 -20.87 -12.51
C ALA A 93 11.70 -20.73 -13.04
N MET A 94 10.87 -21.77 -12.91
CA MET A 94 9.44 -21.69 -13.26
C MET A 94 8.74 -20.59 -12.45
N ASN A 95 8.94 -20.56 -11.13
CA ASN A 95 8.37 -19.54 -10.24
C ASN A 95 8.82 -18.12 -10.63
N ASN A 96 10.12 -17.89 -10.81
CA ASN A 96 10.64 -16.56 -11.13
C ASN A 96 10.21 -16.10 -12.52
N ARG A 97 10.21 -17.02 -13.49
CA ARG A 97 9.70 -16.72 -14.84
C ARG A 97 8.20 -16.41 -14.83
N ALA A 98 7.43 -17.10 -14.01
CA ALA A 98 6.02 -16.80 -13.76
C ALA A 98 5.84 -15.43 -13.12
N CYS A 99 6.67 -15.06 -12.13
CA CYS A 99 6.71 -13.71 -11.54
C CYS A 99 7.03 -12.64 -12.60
N MET A 100 7.96 -12.89 -13.51
CA MET A 100 8.25 -11.95 -14.60
C MET A 100 7.02 -11.71 -15.48
N HIS A 101 6.25 -12.76 -15.79
CA HIS A 101 4.99 -12.62 -16.50
C HIS A 101 3.90 -11.94 -15.67
N HIS A 102 3.81 -12.24 -14.38
CA HIS A 102 2.86 -11.66 -13.46
C HIS A 102 3.05 -10.13 -13.39
N TRP A 103 4.28 -9.68 -13.19
CA TRP A 103 4.60 -8.27 -12.93
C TRP A 103 5.02 -7.47 -14.17
N GLY A 104 5.15 -8.12 -15.33
CA GLY A 104 5.64 -7.47 -16.54
C GLY A 104 7.13 -7.09 -16.45
N LEU A 105 7.95 -7.98 -15.90
CA LEU A 105 9.40 -7.78 -15.83
C LEU A 105 10.04 -8.29 -17.11
N GLY A 106 10.70 -7.41 -17.86
CA GLY A 106 11.30 -7.77 -19.15
C GLY A 106 10.28 -7.98 -20.28
N GLY A 107 9.04 -7.52 -20.11
CA GLY A 107 7.96 -7.61 -21.09
C GLY A 107 6.62 -7.14 -20.51
N PRO A 108 5.51 -7.19 -21.27
CA PRO A 108 4.20 -6.84 -20.73
C PRO A 108 3.70 -7.89 -19.72
N VAL A 109 2.80 -7.46 -18.82
CA VAL A 109 2.04 -8.35 -17.92
C VAL A 109 1.30 -9.41 -18.75
N ASN A 110 1.39 -10.68 -18.32
CA ASN A 110 0.75 -11.82 -18.97
C ASN A 110 0.33 -12.87 -17.93
N TYR A 111 -0.86 -12.68 -17.36
CA TYR A 111 -1.38 -13.61 -16.35
C TYR A 111 -1.54 -15.06 -16.85
N PRO A 112 -2.06 -15.34 -18.07
CA PRO A 112 -2.19 -16.73 -18.53
C PRO A 112 -0.87 -17.51 -18.55
N LYS A 113 0.23 -16.88 -18.99
CA LYS A 113 1.55 -17.51 -18.97
C LYS A 113 2.09 -17.67 -17.55
N ALA A 114 1.88 -16.68 -16.68
CA ALA A 114 2.26 -16.78 -15.27
C ALA A 114 1.54 -17.95 -14.58
N ILE A 115 0.22 -18.04 -14.73
CA ILE A 115 -0.62 -19.10 -14.17
C ILE A 115 -0.13 -20.48 -14.64
N LYS A 116 0.10 -20.65 -15.94
CA LYS A 116 0.59 -21.92 -16.48
C LYS A 116 1.89 -22.37 -15.81
N LEU A 117 2.87 -21.47 -15.71
CA LEU A 117 4.17 -21.79 -15.10
C LEU A 117 4.05 -22.04 -13.59
N TYR A 118 3.22 -21.29 -12.87
CA TYR A 118 2.96 -21.57 -11.45
C TYR A 118 2.32 -22.95 -11.29
N GLU A 119 1.33 -23.31 -12.11
CA GLU A 119 0.65 -24.61 -12.02
C GLU A 119 1.58 -25.77 -12.37
N GLU A 120 2.50 -25.59 -13.33
CA GLU A 120 3.57 -26.55 -13.62
C GLU A 120 4.53 -26.71 -12.42
N ALA A 121 4.99 -25.62 -11.82
CA ALA A 121 5.84 -25.66 -10.63
C ALA A 121 5.12 -26.27 -9.41
N ILE A 122 3.83 -26.01 -9.22
CA ILE A 122 3.00 -26.59 -8.15
C ILE A 122 2.91 -28.11 -8.30
N LYS A 123 2.74 -28.64 -9.53
CA LYS A 123 2.73 -30.09 -9.79
C LYS A 123 4.04 -30.77 -9.38
N LEU A 124 5.15 -30.04 -9.44
CA LEU A 124 6.46 -30.47 -8.99
C LEU A 124 6.73 -30.18 -7.50
N GLY A 125 5.73 -29.68 -6.76
CA GLY A 125 5.81 -29.45 -5.31
C GLY A 125 6.40 -28.10 -4.88
N SER A 126 6.42 -27.10 -5.77
CA SER A 126 6.93 -25.76 -5.44
C SER A 126 6.01 -25.01 -4.48
N ASP A 127 6.45 -24.86 -3.23
CA ASP A 127 5.81 -24.05 -2.18
C ASP A 127 5.77 -22.55 -2.53
N CYS A 128 6.82 -22.05 -3.19
CA CYS A 128 6.91 -20.69 -3.69
C CYS A 128 5.83 -20.39 -4.74
N ALA A 129 5.66 -21.31 -5.70
CA ALA A 129 4.62 -21.19 -6.72
C ALA A 129 3.21 -21.33 -6.12
N MET A 130 3.02 -22.21 -5.13
CA MET A 130 1.76 -22.30 -4.37
C MET A 130 1.41 -20.95 -3.73
N SER A 131 2.36 -20.33 -3.01
CA SER A 131 2.17 -19.01 -2.39
C SER A 131 1.84 -17.92 -3.41
N ASN A 132 2.56 -17.87 -4.53
CA ASN A 132 2.34 -16.85 -5.56
C ASN A 132 1.03 -17.05 -6.33
N ARG A 133 0.65 -18.30 -6.60
CA ARG A 133 -0.64 -18.61 -7.23
C ARG A 133 -1.81 -18.34 -6.29
N ALA A 134 -1.64 -18.61 -4.99
CA ALA A 134 -2.59 -18.25 -3.96
C ALA A 134 -2.79 -16.73 -3.89
N PHE A 135 -1.71 -15.96 -3.98
CA PHE A 135 -1.76 -14.49 -4.06
C PHE A 135 -2.61 -14.02 -5.25
N MET A 136 -2.42 -14.62 -6.43
CA MET A 136 -3.24 -14.27 -7.58
C MET A 136 -4.73 -14.53 -7.34
N HIS A 137 -5.09 -15.64 -6.69
CA HIS A 137 -6.48 -15.92 -6.32
C HIS A 137 -7.01 -14.97 -5.24
N HIS A 138 -6.17 -14.60 -4.28
CA HIS A 138 -6.49 -13.67 -3.19
C HIS A 138 -6.83 -12.28 -3.73
N TYR A 139 -6.11 -11.80 -4.74
CA TYR A 139 -6.31 -10.45 -5.30
C TYR A 139 -7.07 -10.43 -6.64
N GLY A 140 -7.55 -11.57 -7.15
CA GLY A 140 -8.24 -11.63 -8.43
C GLY A 140 -7.35 -11.21 -9.61
N GLN A 141 -6.08 -11.61 -9.59
CA GLN A 141 -5.13 -11.33 -10.67
C GLN A 141 -5.19 -12.45 -11.71
N GLY A 142 -5.52 -12.11 -12.95
CA GLY A 142 -5.68 -13.10 -14.02
C GLY A 142 -7.00 -13.88 -13.96
N GLY A 143 -7.96 -13.47 -13.13
CA GLY A 143 -9.27 -14.09 -12.95
C GLY A 143 -10.08 -13.40 -11.83
N PRO A 144 -11.27 -13.89 -11.47
CA PRO A 144 -12.00 -13.35 -10.32
C PRO A 144 -11.30 -13.70 -8.99
N PHE A 145 -11.66 -12.99 -7.92
CA PHE A 145 -11.31 -13.38 -6.56
C PHE A 145 -11.73 -14.83 -6.27
N ASN A 146 -10.84 -15.60 -5.65
CA ASN A 146 -11.13 -16.97 -5.24
C ASN A 146 -10.44 -17.29 -3.90
N TYR A 147 -11.03 -16.82 -2.80
CA TYR A 147 -10.47 -17.05 -1.48
C TYR A 147 -10.36 -18.53 -1.09
N PRO A 148 -11.34 -19.42 -1.38
CA PRO A 148 -11.20 -20.84 -1.07
C PRO A 148 -9.92 -21.46 -1.65
N GLU A 149 -9.63 -21.16 -2.92
CA GLU A 149 -8.44 -21.70 -3.57
C GLU A 149 -7.14 -21.02 -3.10
N ALA A 150 -7.18 -19.72 -2.83
CA ALA A 150 -6.06 -19.02 -2.19
C ALA A 150 -5.71 -19.64 -0.83
N ILE A 151 -6.72 -19.91 -0.01
CA ILE A 151 -6.56 -20.53 1.30
C ILE A 151 -5.97 -21.94 1.17
N ARG A 152 -6.52 -22.77 0.27
CA ARG A 152 -6.02 -24.13 0.03
C ARG A 152 -4.52 -24.12 -0.31
N LEU A 153 -4.12 -23.29 -1.27
CA LEU A 153 -2.74 -23.19 -1.74
C LEU A 153 -1.81 -22.59 -0.68
N TYR A 154 -2.25 -21.55 0.06
CA TYR A 154 -1.46 -21.03 1.17
C TYR A 154 -1.26 -22.08 2.27
N GLU A 155 -2.28 -22.84 2.63
CA GLU A 155 -2.19 -23.87 3.67
C GLU A 155 -1.30 -25.05 3.23
N GLU A 156 -1.28 -25.38 1.94
CA GLU A 156 -0.33 -26.34 1.37
C GLU A 156 1.11 -25.83 1.42
N ALA A 157 1.35 -24.58 1.01
CA ALA A 157 2.68 -23.96 1.09
C ALA A 157 3.17 -23.83 2.54
N ILE A 158 2.28 -23.51 3.49
CA ILE A 158 2.60 -23.43 4.93
C ILE A 158 3.08 -24.79 5.46
N LYS A 159 2.46 -25.90 5.05
CA LYS A 159 2.90 -27.26 5.44
C LYS A 159 4.32 -27.57 4.97
N LEU A 160 4.75 -26.96 3.87
CA LEU A 160 6.11 -27.04 3.33
C LEU A 160 7.07 -26.01 3.96
N GLY A 161 6.61 -25.18 4.89
CA GLY A 161 7.42 -24.19 5.58
C GLY A 161 7.53 -22.84 4.86
N ASN A 162 6.66 -22.54 3.89
CA ASN A 162 6.74 -21.28 3.16
C ASN A 162 6.33 -20.08 4.04
N SER A 163 7.29 -19.20 4.32
CA SER A 163 7.08 -18.05 5.21
C SER A 163 6.22 -16.94 4.57
N SER A 164 6.26 -16.78 3.24
CA SER A 164 5.41 -15.84 2.50
C SER A 164 3.94 -16.25 2.55
N ALA A 165 3.65 -17.55 2.43
CA ALA A 165 2.31 -18.09 2.60
C ALA A 165 1.80 -17.91 4.03
N MET A 166 2.64 -18.14 5.05
CA MET A 166 2.30 -17.84 6.45
C MET A 166 1.93 -16.36 6.63
N TYR A 167 2.74 -15.46 6.07
CA TYR A 167 2.49 -14.01 6.12
C TYR A 167 1.17 -13.63 5.43
N ASN A 168 0.93 -14.13 4.22
CA ASN A 168 -0.27 -13.77 3.45
C ASN A 168 -1.54 -14.37 4.06
N ARG A 169 -1.48 -15.62 4.54
CA ARG A 169 -2.60 -16.24 5.26
C ARG A 169 -2.89 -15.54 6.57
N ALA A 170 -1.86 -15.10 7.30
CA ALA A 170 -2.03 -14.26 8.49
C ALA A 170 -2.73 -12.94 8.15
N PHE A 171 -2.36 -12.31 7.04
CA PHE A 171 -3.00 -11.08 6.57
C PHE A 171 -4.48 -11.30 6.22
N MET A 172 -4.83 -12.43 5.60
CA MET A 172 -6.25 -12.77 5.37
C MET A 172 -7.03 -12.85 6.69
N TYR A 173 -6.46 -13.45 7.74
CA TYR A 173 -7.08 -13.45 9.06
C TYR A 173 -7.16 -12.06 9.70
N GLU A 174 -6.13 -11.23 9.53
CA GLU A 174 -6.11 -9.84 10.01
C GLU A 174 -7.27 -9.02 9.42
N GLU A 175 -7.57 -9.23 8.13
CA GLU A 175 -8.61 -8.49 7.40
C GLU A 175 -9.98 -9.18 7.38
N GLY A 176 -10.10 -10.40 7.92
CA GLY A 176 -11.35 -11.18 7.85
C GLY A 176 -11.70 -11.67 6.44
N GLN A 177 -10.69 -11.84 5.57
CA GLN A 177 -10.87 -12.24 4.18
C GLN A 177 -10.92 -13.77 4.03
N GLY A 178 -11.91 -14.26 3.29
CA GLY A 178 -12.03 -15.69 2.97
C GLY A 178 -12.43 -16.60 4.15
N VAL A 179 -12.81 -16.02 5.29
CA VAL A 179 -13.41 -16.75 6.42
C VAL A 179 -14.94 -16.67 6.34
N LEU A 180 -15.63 -17.75 6.75
CA LEU A 180 -17.07 -17.91 6.56
C LEU A 180 -17.93 -16.80 7.20
N ASP A 181 -17.45 -16.21 8.29
CA ASP A 181 -18.15 -15.16 9.04
C ASP A 181 -17.65 -13.74 8.71
N GLY A 182 -16.65 -13.60 7.84
CA GLY A 182 -16.04 -12.33 7.47
C GLY A 182 -15.33 -11.59 8.61
N ASN A 183 -15.18 -12.23 9.78
CA ASN A 183 -14.64 -11.57 10.97
C ASN A 183 -13.12 -11.67 11.02
N ARG A 184 -12.49 -10.61 11.55
CA ARG A 184 -11.05 -10.60 11.81
C ARG A 184 -10.69 -11.63 12.87
N ASN A 185 -9.66 -12.43 12.61
CA ASN A 185 -9.11 -13.41 13.55
C ASN A 185 -7.67 -13.07 13.92
N TYR A 186 -7.51 -12.08 14.79
CA TYR A 186 -6.19 -11.66 15.27
C TYR A 186 -5.38 -12.78 15.96
N PRO A 187 -5.97 -13.68 16.78
CA PRO A 187 -5.22 -14.79 17.35
C PRO A 187 -4.51 -15.67 16.30
N GLN A 188 -5.22 -16.07 15.23
CA GLN A 188 -4.62 -16.87 14.15
C GLN A 188 -3.60 -16.05 13.34
N ALA A 189 -3.91 -14.80 13.02
CA ALA A 189 -2.96 -13.91 12.35
C ALA A 189 -1.64 -13.77 13.13
N ILE A 190 -1.72 -13.52 14.44
CA ILE A 190 -0.55 -13.39 15.32
C ILE A 190 0.26 -14.69 15.38
N SER A 191 -0.40 -15.86 15.36
CA SER A 191 0.29 -17.15 15.37
C SER A 191 1.10 -17.34 14.10
N LEU A 192 0.49 -17.17 12.93
CA LEU A 192 1.15 -17.33 11.64
C LEU A 192 2.25 -16.28 11.41
N TYR A 193 2.03 -15.01 11.81
CA TYR A 193 3.09 -14.01 11.78
C TYR A 193 4.28 -14.41 12.68
N LYS A 194 4.05 -15.01 13.85
CA LYS A 194 5.16 -15.49 14.70
C LYS A 194 5.95 -16.60 14.01
N GLU A 195 5.29 -17.51 13.30
CA GLU A 195 5.94 -18.59 12.56
C GLU A 195 6.77 -18.04 11.39
N ALA A 196 6.20 -17.15 10.58
CA ALA A 196 6.92 -16.47 9.51
C ALA A 196 8.16 -15.71 10.03
N ILE A 197 8.06 -15.05 11.19
CA ILE A 197 9.17 -14.34 11.84
C ILE A 197 10.29 -15.29 12.26
N LYS A 198 9.96 -16.51 12.75
CA LYS A 198 10.99 -17.51 13.11
C LYS A 198 11.80 -17.93 11.89
N LEU A 199 11.20 -17.90 10.70
CA LEU A 199 11.82 -18.15 9.41
C LEU A 199 12.45 -16.88 8.79
N GLY A 200 12.55 -15.78 9.54
CA GLY A 200 13.23 -14.56 9.09
C GLY A 200 12.38 -13.60 8.24
N HIS A 201 11.09 -13.84 8.04
CA HIS A 201 10.26 -13.03 7.14
C HIS A 201 10.10 -11.58 7.62
N ALA A 202 10.75 -10.64 6.94
CA ALA A 202 10.82 -9.23 7.35
C ALA A 202 9.45 -8.52 7.30
N GLY A 203 8.60 -8.84 6.31
CA GLY A 203 7.23 -8.33 6.23
C GLY A 203 6.36 -8.69 7.45
N ALA A 204 6.50 -9.92 7.98
CA ALA A 204 5.80 -10.37 9.18
C ALA A 204 6.31 -9.64 10.43
N MET A 205 7.61 -9.33 10.51
CA MET A 205 8.18 -8.48 11.57
C MET A 205 7.55 -7.08 11.55
N ASN A 206 7.48 -6.45 10.37
CA ASN A 206 6.82 -5.16 10.18
C ASN A 206 5.33 -5.21 10.56
N LYS A 207 4.58 -6.24 10.14
CA LYS A 207 3.16 -6.39 10.50
C LYS A 207 2.98 -6.58 12.00
N LYS A 208 3.79 -7.42 12.64
CA LYS A 208 3.73 -7.59 14.10
C LYS A 208 4.08 -6.30 14.84
N ALA A 209 5.04 -5.51 14.34
CA ALA A 209 5.34 -4.19 14.86
C ALA A 209 4.13 -3.25 14.73
N TYR A 210 3.49 -3.23 13.56
CA TYR A 210 2.28 -2.45 13.28
C TYR A 210 1.12 -2.82 14.22
N MET A 211 0.90 -4.11 14.47
CA MET A 211 -0.12 -4.57 15.42
C MET A 211 0.15 -4.06 16.84
N TYR A 212 1.41 -4.06 17.29
CA TYR A 212 1.78 -3.46 18.58
C TYR A 212 1.69 -1.92 18.57
N HIS A 213 2.00 -1.28 17.45
CA HIS A 213 1.92 0.17 17.29
C HIS A 213 0.46 0.65 17.44
N TYR A 214 -0.49 0.01 16.76
CA TYR A 214 -1.89 0.43 16.75
C TYR A 214 -2.79 -0.32 17.73
N GLY A 215 -2.29 -1.33 18.44
CA GLY A 215 -3.09 -2.13 19.36
C GLY A 215 -4.11 -3.02 18.65
N LEU A 216 -3.71 -3.67 17.55
CA LEU A 216 -4.58 -4.54 16.77
C LEU A 216 -4.56 -5.96 17.34
N GLY A 217 -5.71 -6.43 17.83
CA GLY A 217 -5.85 -7.75 18.47
C GLY A 217 -5.11 -7.90 19.80
N ARG A 218 -4.64 -6.79 20.38
CA ARG A 218 -3.94 -6.69 21.66
C ARG A 218 -3.78 -5.23 22.07
N GLU A 219 -3.38 -4.98 23.31
CA GLU A 219 -3.03 -3.63 23.74
C GLU A 219 -1.82 -3.05 22.98
N ARG A 220 -1.88 -1.74 22.76
CA ARG A 220 -0.79 -0.96 22.16
C ARG A 220 0.48 -1.03 23.02
N ASN A 221 1.62 -1.24 22.39
CA ASN A 221 2.93 -1.32 23.06
C ASN A 221 4.05 -0.79 22.15
N TYR A 222 4.43 0.47 22.32
CA TYR A 222 5.46 1.08 21.49
C TYR A 222 6.86 0.45 21.62
N PRO A 223 7.38 0.13 22.83
CA PRO A 223 8.69 -0.51 22.93
C PRO A 223 8.79 -1.84 22.18
N LYS A 224 7.71 -2.65 22.17
CA LYS A 224 7.67 -3.87 21.34
C LYS A 224 7.57 -3.56 19.85
N ALA A 225 6.77 -2.56 19.46
CA ALA A 225 6.68 -2.14 18.07
C ALA A 225 8.05 -1.71 17.53
N ILE A 226 8.77 -0.86 18.27
CA ILE A 226 10.11 -0.37 17.93
C ILE A 226 11.06 -1.55 17.67
N ARG A 227 11.16 -2.49 18.62
CA ARG A 227 12.04 -3.67 18.47
C ARG A 227 11.72 -4.49 17.21
N PHE A 228 10.45 -4.68 16.88
CA PHE A 228 10.09 -5.43 15.68
C PHE A 228 10.31 -4.63 14.39
N TYR A 229 10.11 -3.31 14.40
CA TYR A 229 10.45 -2.46 13.26
C TYR A 229 11.97 -2.47 13.01
N GLU A 230 12.78 -2.30 14.05
CA GLU A 230 14.26 -2.33 13.94
C GLU A 230 14.75 -3.67 13.39
N ALA A 231 14.23 -4.80 13.91
CA ALA A 231 14.56 -6.13 13.38
C ALA A 231 14.14 -6.35 11.90
N ALA A 232 13.07 -5.67 11.45
CA ALA A 232 12.64 -5.69 10.06
C ALA A 232 13.52 -4.79 9.18
N ILE A 233 13.95 -3.63 9.69
CA ILE A 233 14.86 -2.67 9.04
C ILE A 233 16.24 -3.32 8.81
N GLU A 234 16.76 -4.06 9.78
CA GLU A 234 18.01 -4.84 9.65
C GLU A 234 17.96 -5.85 8.50
N ARG A 235 16.75 -6.28 8.10
CA ARG A 235 16.49 -7.14 6.95
C ARG A 235 16.08 -6.38 5.68
N GLY A 236 16.24 -5.06 5.66
CA GLY A 236 15.95 -4.24 4.49
C GLY A 236 14.48 -3.90 4.28
N ASN A 237 13.59 -4.15 5.25
CA ASN A 237 12.17 -3.87 5.06
C ASN A 237 11.89 -2.35 5.00
N THR A 238 11.63 -1.83 3.80
CA THR A 238 11.38 -0.40 3.56
C THR A 238 10.11 0.12 4.23
N ARG A 239 9.06 -0.70 4.35
CA ARG A 239 7.84 -0.34 5.10
C ARG A 239 8.13 -0.15 6.60
N ALA A 240 8.98 -0.98 7.19
CA ALA A 240 9.41 -0.82 8.57
C ALA A 240 10.24 0.46 8.75
N MET A 241 11.09 0.81 7.78
CA MET A 241 11.80 2.09 7.77
C MET A 241 10.82 3.27 7.79
N VAL A 242 9.82 3.26 6.92
CA VAL A 242 8.77 4.30 6.85
C VAL A 242 7.97 4.40 8.15
N ASN A 243 7.54 3.26 8.70
CA ASN A 243 6.76 3.22 9.93
C ASN A 243 7.56 3.67 11.15
N ARG A 244 8.83 3.25 11.25
CA ARG A 244 9.71 3.69 12.34
C ARG A 244 10.07 5.17 12.21
N ALA A 245 10.28 5.66 10.99
CA ALA A 245 10.46 7.08 10.71
C ALA A 245 9.24 7.90 11.12
N PHE A 246 8.03 7.39 10.83
CA PHE A 246 6.78 8.01 11.28
C PHE A 246 6.71 8.10 12.81
N MET A 247 7.09 7.04 13.52
CA MET A 247 7.14 7.07 14.98
C MET A 247 8.11 8.14 15.51
N HIS A 248 9.28 8.30 14.90
CA HIS A 248 10.21 9.37 15.25
C HIS A 248 9.66 10.76 14.92
N ARG A 249 9.01 10.93 13.76
CA ARG A 249 8.41 12.21 13.33
C ARG A 249 7.34 12.71 14.29
N TYR A 250 6.55 11.81 14.87
CA TYR A 250 5.42 12.15 15.75
C TYR A 250 5.64 11.86 17.23
N GLY A 251 6.83 11.40 17.63
CA GLY A 251 7.13 11.09 19.03
C GLY A 251 6.27 9.95 19.60
N GLN A 252 6.08 8.88 18.82
CA GLN A 252 5.31 7.72 19.23
C GLN A 252 6.23 6.68 19.84
N GLY A 253 6.16 6.52 21.16
CA GLY A 253 7.03 5.60 21.92
C GLY A 253 8.35 6.21 22.39
N ASP A 254 8.80 7.27 21.73
CA ASP A 254 9.99 8.06 22.05
C ASP A 254 9.65 9.56 21.92
N ALA A 255 10.57 10.46 22.27
CA ALA A 255 10.43 11.88 21.94
C ALA A 255 10.51 12.10 20.41
N VAL A 256 9.93 13.21 19.94
CA VAL A 256 10.03 13.63 18.53
C VAL A 256 11.49 13.75 18.12
N ASN A 257 11.86 13.12 17.01
CA ASN A 257 13.22 13.11 16.48
C ASN A 257 13.22 13.18 14.95
N TYR A 258 13.19 14.40 14.40
CA TYR A 258 13.19 14.57 12.94
C TYR A 258 14.46 14.08 12.25
N PRO A 259 15.69 14.28 12.77
CA PRO A 259 16.89 13.72 12.15
C PRO A 259 16.82 12.20 11.96
N ALA A 260 16.36 11.45 12.98
CA ALA A 260 16.19 10.01 12.87
C ALA A 260 15.11 9.61 11.86
N ALA A 261 13.99 10.34 11.81
CA ALA A 261 12.94 10.12 10.81
C ALA A 261 13.46 10.35 9.38
N ILE A 262 14.18 11.44 9.16
CA ILE A 262 14.77 11.80 7.86
C ILE A 262 15.72 10.70 7.39
N ALA A 263 16.64 10.25 8.25
CA ALA A 263 17.59 9.20 7.90
C ALA A 263 16.91 7.92 7.42
N LEU A 264 15.86 7.47 8.13
CA LEU A 264 15.10 6.28 7.76
C LEU A 264 14.28 6.47 6.48
N TYR A 265 13.66 7.63 6.27
CA TYR A 265 12.98 7.93 5.02
C TYR A 265 13.97 7.93 3.85
N GLU A 266 15.14 8.55 3.99
CA GLU A 266 16.17 8.56 2.95
C GLU A 266 16.71 7.17 2.63
N MET A 267 16.86 6.30 3.64
CA MET A 267 17.20 4.88 3.43
C MET A 267 16.15 4.14 2.59
N ALA A 268 14.86 4.40 2.83
CA ALA A 268 13.77 3.81 2.04
C ALA A 268 13.66 4.43 0.64
N ILE A 269 13.90 5.73 0.48
CA ILE A 269 13.90 6.45 -0.82
C ILE A 269 15.02 5.94 -1.73
N LYS A 270 16.19 5.58 -1.17
CA LYS A 270 17.28 4.94 -1.92
C LYS A 270 16.88 3.59 -2.53
N GLN A 271 15.84 2.96 -1.99
CA GLN A 271 15.24 1.72 -2.49
C GLN A 271 13.91 1.99 -3.23
N ASP A 272 13.75 3.20 -3.77
CA ASP A 272 12.57 3.63 -4.54
C ASP A 272 11.22 3.49 -3.80
N ASN A 273 11.21 3.53 -2.47
CA ASN A 273 9.96 3.47 -1.72
C ASN A 273 9.16 4.79 -1.86
N ALA A 274 8.05 4.74 -2.59
CA ALA A 274 7.23 5.92 -2.87
C ALA A 274 6.55 6.52 -1.62
N ALA A 275 6.12 5.70 -0.66
CA ALA A 275 5.55 6.18 0.60
C ALA A 275 6.56 6.98 1.44
N ALA A 276 7.84 6.57 1.44
CA ALA A 276 8.91 7.32 2.06
C ALA A 276 9.13 8.68 1.39
N MET A 277 9.10 8.72 0.05
CA MET A 277 9.19 9.97 -0.71
C MET A 277 8.06 10.93 -0.34
N VAL A 278 6.82 10.44 -0.27
CA VAL A 278 5.64 11.22 0.14
C VAL A 278 5.80 11.75 1.57
N CYS A 279 6.18 10.90 2.52
CA CYS A 279 6.37 11.32 3.90
C CYS A 279 7.48 12.38 4.03
N ARG A 280 8.59 12.20 3.32
CA ARG A 280 9.70 13.15 3.31
C ARG A 280 9.32 14.47 2.62
N ALA A 281 8.53 14.42 1.55
CA ALA A 281 7.99 15.59 0.87
C ALA A 281 7.11 16.42 1.82
N TYR A 282 6.24 15.78 2.60
CA TYR A 282 5.48 16.48 3.64
C TYR A 282 6.36 17.10 4.72
N MET A 283 7.46 16.45 5.11
CA MET A 283 8.41 17.08 6.05
C MET A 283 9.04 18.35 5.47
N TYR A 284 9.37 18.38 4.19
CA TYR A 284 9.83 19.59 3.50
C TYR A 284 8.73 20.65 3.40
N GLN A 285 7.50 20.27 3.08
CA GLN A 285 6.37 21.19 2.97
C GLN A 285 6.08 21.91 4.30
N TYR A 286 6.21 21.21 5.43
CA TYR A 286 5.89 21.75 6.76
C TYR A 286 7.13 22.19 7.57
N GLY A 287 8.34 22.15 7.01
CA GLY A 287 9.57 22.53 7.74
C GLY A 287 9.84 21.64 8.96
N GLN A 288 9.52 20.34 8.88
CA GLN A 288 9.74 19.40 9.98
C GLN A 288 11.16 18.85 9.91
N GLY A 289 12.01 19.26 10.87
CA GLY A 289 13.42 18.88 10.89
C GLY A 289 14.32 19.72 9.98
N GLY A 290 13.86 20.91 9.57
CA GLY A 290 14.58 21.85 8.71
C GLY A 290 13.70 23.06 8.38
N ASN A 291 14.04 23.80 7.34
CA ASN A 291 13.18 24.87 6.82
C ASN A 291 12.16 24.31 5.82
N VAL A 292 11.10 25.08 5.56
CA VAL A 292 10.16 24.79 4.48
C VAL A 292 10.90 24.81 3.13
N ASP A 293 10.69 23.78 2.31
CA ASP A 293 11.31 23.62 0.98
C ASP A 293 10.31 23.02 -0.02
N TYR A 294 9.50 23.89 -0.64
CA TYR A 294 8.51 23.45 -1.63
C TYR A 294 9.14 22.81 -2.89
N PRO A 295 10.23 23.34 -3.48
CA PRO A 295 10.89 22.66 -4.60
C PRO A 295 11.31 21.22 -4.29
N ALA A 296 11.92 20.96 -3.12
CA ALA A 296 12.29 19.60 -2.72
C ALA A 296 11.06 18.70 -2.49
N ALA A 297 10.00 19.24 -1.89
CA ALA A 297 8.75 18.51 -1.72
C ALA A 297 8.13 18.10 -3.07
N ILE A 298 8.04 19.04 -4.02
CA ILE A 298 7.50 18.79 -5.36
C ILE A 298 8.33 17.73 -6.08
N ALA A 299 9.66 17.81 -6.05
CA ALA A 299 10.53 16.84 -6.71
C ALA A 299 10.30 15.40 -6.18
N LEU A 300 10.13 15.24 -4.87
CA LEU A 300 9.82 13.95 -4.26
C LEU A 300 8.41 13.45 -4.61
N PHE A 301 7.41 14.32 -4.59
CA PHE A 301 6.06 13.95 -5.03
C PHE A 301 6.04 13.55 -6.51
N GLU A 302 6.76 14.25 -7.39
CA GLU A 302 6.86 13.89 -8.80
C GLU A 302 7.50 12.52 -9.00
N ARG A 303 8.57 12.22 -8.25
CA ARG A 303 9.19 10.89 -8.30
C ARG A 303 8.24 9.80 -7.81
N ALA A 304 7.55 10.01 -6.69
CA ALA A 304 6.57 9.06 -6.16
C ALA A 304 5.38 8.87 -7.10
N SER A 305 4.90 9.94 -7.74
CA SER A 305 3.83 9.91 -8.74
C SER A 305 4.22 9.09 -9.97
N LYS A 306 5.46 9.22 -10.45
CA LYS A 306 6.00 8.37 -11.55
C LYS A 306 6.04 6.89 -11.19
N LEU A 307 6.13 6.56 -9.90
CA LEU A 307 6.03 5.19 -9.39
C LEU A 307 4.58 4.72 -9.20
N GLY A 308 3.58 5.55 -9.54
CA GLY A 308 2.16 5.22 -9.46
C GLY A 308 1.49 5.61 -8.14
N ASN A 309 2.19 6.32 -7.24
CA ASN A 309 1.64 6.62 -5.93
C ASN A 309 0.51 7.67 -6.01
N GLY A 310 -0.71 7.24 -5.66
CA GLY A 310 -1.91 8.06 -5.75
C GLY A 310 -1.97 9.24 -4.78
N GLU A 311 -1.30 9.16 -3.64
CA GLU A 311 -1.21 10.27 -2.69
C GLU A 311 -0.30 11.36 -3.23
N ALA A 312 0.84 10.98 -3.80
CA ALA A 312 1.74 11.92 -4.45
C ALA A 312 1.06 12.66 -5.62
N MET A 313 0.29 11.95 -6.45
CA MET A 313 -0.50 12.57 -7.53
C MET A 313 -1.47 13.63 -7.00
N ARG A 314 -2.20 13.32 -5.90
CA ARG A 314 -3.12 14.27 -5.25
C ARG A 314 -2.39 15.46 -4.64
N ALA A 315 -1.26 15.23 -3.98
CA ALA A 315 -0.45 16.28 -3.37
C ALA A 315 0.09 17.25 -4.43
N LEU A 316 0.53 16.75 -5.59
CA LEU A 316 0.97 17.60 -6.71
C LEU A 316 -0.15 18.45 -7.28
N ASP A 317 -1.34 17.87 -7.49
CA ASP A 317 -2.50 18.60 -7.99
C ASP A 317 -2.88 19.72 -7.01
N GLN A 318 -2.89 19.44 -5.70
CA GLN A 318 -3.14 20.44 -4.67
C GLN A 318 -2.10 21.58 -4.70
N LEU A 319 -0.81 21.26 -4.75
CA LEU A 319 0.26 22.27 -4.79
C LEU A 319 0.20 23.12 -6.05
N ARG A 320 -0.11 22.52 -7.22
CA ARG A 320 -0.28 23.25 -8.48
C ARG A 320 -1.47 24.21 -8.41
N ARG A 321 -2.60 23.79 -7.85
CA ARG A 321 -3.77 24.66 -7.65
C ARG A 321 -3.47 25.83 -6.73
N LEU A 322 -2.79 25.59 -5.61
CA LEU A 322 -2.37 26.66 -4.69
C LEU A 322 -1.46 27.67 -5.38
N SER A 323 -0.46 27.19 -6.15
CA SER A 323 0.42 28.10 -6.90
C SER A 323 -0.33 28.93 -7.96
N GLN A 324 -1.35 28.36 -8.62
CA GLN A 324 -2.17 29.08 -9.59
C GLN A 324 -3.08 30.11 -8.92
N MET A 325 -3.61 29.81 -7.74
CA MET A 325 -4.43 30.76 -6.97
C MET A 325 -3.58 31.96 -6.49
N GLU A 326 -2.37 31.72 -5.98
CA GLU A 326 -1.45 32.81 -5.59
C GLU A 326 -1.01 33.67 -6.79
N LEU A 327 -0.88 33.07 -8.00
CA LEU A 327 -0.63 33.81 -9.24
C LEU A 327 -1.84 34.59 -9.73
N ALA A 328 -3.05 34.05 -9.56
CA ALA A 328 -4.29 34.74 -9.93
C ALA A 328 -4.54 35.96 -9.03
N GLU A 329 -4.33 35.83 -7.72
CA GLU A 329 -4.45 36.93 -6.75
C GLU A 329 -3.43 38.05 -7.02
N LYS A 330 -2.21 37.70 -7.45
CA LYS A 330 -1.19 38.69 -7.87
C LYS A 330 -1.48 39.36 -9.21
N ASN A 331 -2.34 38.78 -10.03
CA ASN A 331 -2.70 39.26 -11.37
C ASN A 331 -4.11 39.87 -11.43
N GLU A 332 -4.80 40.03 -10.30
CA GLU A 332 -6.03 40.81 -10.25
C GLU A 332 -5.70 42.28 -10.61
N PRO A 333 -6.40 42.89 -11.58
CA PRO A 333 -6.21 44.30 -11.86
C PRO A 333 -6.58 45.11 -10.61
N PRO A 334 -5.88 46.24 -10.33
CA PRO A 334 -6.14 47.02 -9.14
C PRO A 334 -7.61 47.42 -9.11
N VAL A 335 -8.27 47.15 -7.98
CA VAL A 335 -9.66 47.58 -7.74
C VAL A 335 -9.73 49.08 -8.03
N PRO A 336 -10.60 49.54 -8.94
CA PRO A 336 -10.71 50.97 -9.23
C PRO A 336 -10.99 51.72 -7.93
N GLY A 337 -10.21 52.77 -7.67
CA GLY A 337 -10.41 53.64 -6.50
C GLY A 337 -11.83 54.23 -6.48
N PRO A 338 -12.27 54.75 -5.31
CA PRO A 338 -13.65 55.20 -5.12
C PRO A 338 -14.05 56.23 -6.18
N ILE A 339 -15.18 55.98 -6.84
CA ILE A 339 -15.78 56.86 -7.85
C ILE A 339 -16.27 58.13 -7.14
N GLU A 340 -15.69 59.29 -7.46
CA GLU A 340 -16.26 60.59 -7.10
C GLU A 340 -17.57 60.80 -7.88
N PHE A 341 -18.69 60.88 -7.16
CA PHE A 341 -19.98 61.22 -7.73
C PHE A 341 -20.05 62.73 -8.01
N ILE A 342 -20.19 63.11 -9.28
CA ILE A 342 -20.55 64.47 -9.70
C ILE A 342 -22.07 64.62 -9.53
N GLU A 343 -22.49 65.59 -8.72
CA GLU A 343 -23.89 65.98 -8.57
C GLU A 343 -24.39 66.67 -9.86
N THR A 344 -25.44 66.12 -10.47
CA THR A 344 -26.30 66.89 -11.38
C THR A 344 -27.77 66.62 -11.10
N ASN A 345 -28.38 67.65 -10.50
CA ASN A 345 -29.74 68.18 -10.54
C ASN A 345 -30.97 67.26 -10.67
N GLU A 346 -31.84 67.45 -9.68
CA GLU A 346 -33.23 67.04 -9.53
C GLU A 346 -34.12 67.35 -10.74
N GLN A 347 -34.99 66.39 -11.11
CA GLN A 347 -36.34 66.69 -11.54
C GLN A 347 -37.32 65.61 -11.04
N GLN A 348 -38.32 66.08 -10.32
CA GLN A 348 -39.39 65.37 -9.60
C GLN A 348 -40.41 64.71 -10.55
N VAL A 349 -40.89 63.51 -10.23
CA VAL A 349 -42.28 63.02 -10.48
C VAL A 349 -42.65 61.94 -9.42
N PRO A 350 -43.88 61.89 -8.88
CA PRO A 350 -44.15 61.51 -7.49
C PRO A 350 -44.61 60.05 -7.26
N ALA A 351 -44.59 59.70 -5.97
CA ALA A 351 -44.95 58.45 -5.31
C ALA A 351 -46.38 57.95 -5.59
N GLN A 352 -46.57 56.62 -5.65
CA GLN A 352 -47.69 55.93 -5.01
C GLN A 352 -47.32 54.54 -4.45
N THR A 353 -47.58 54.44 -3.14
CA THR A 353 -48.09 53.31 -2.32
C THR A 353 -47.30 52.00 -2.19
N GLU A 354 -46.60 51.95 -1.05
CA GLU A 354 -46.47 50.87 -0.05
C GLU A 354 -47.00 49.46 -0.35
N GLU A 355 -46.10 48.46 -0.27
CA GLU A 355 -46.33 47.25 0.53
C GLU A 355 -45.00 46.59 0.98
N ASN A 356 -44.60 46.93 2.20
CA ASN A 356 -44.18 46.04 3.30
C ASN A 356 -43.45 44.71 2.98
N VAL A 357 -42.10 44.66 3.09
CA VAL A 357 -41.36 43.58 3.79
C VAL A 357 -40.02 44.16 4.32
N GLN A 358 -39.84 44.18 5.64
CA GLN A 358 -38.56 44.54 6.28
C GLN A 358 -37.51 43.41 6.20
N PRO A 359 -36.19 43.74 6.23
CA PRO A 359 -35.14 42.92 5.64
C PRO A 359 -34.28 42.13 6.64
N CYS A 360 -33.70 41.04 6.14
CA CYS A 360 -32.54 40.36 6.71
C CYS A 360 -31.37 41.33 6.91
N THR A 361 -30.79 41.36 8.10
CA THR A 361 -29.49 41.99 8.34
C THR A 361 -28.42 40.91 8.49
N LEU A 362 -27.51 40.86 7.50
CA LEU A 362 -26.15 40.39 7.67
C LEU A 362 -25.38 41.43 8.48
N ALA A 363 -24.70 41.02 9.54
CA ALA A 363 -23.56 41.75 10.10
C ALA A 363 -22.33 40.84 10.01
N ASN A 364 -21.35 41.32 9.24
CA ASN A 364 -20.06 40.70 9.02
C ASN A 364 -19.08 40.95 10.18
N ILE A 365 -17.95 40.25 10.07
CA ILE A 365 -16.57 40.56 10.52
C ILE A 365 -16.22 40.10 11.94
N SER A 366 -15.44 39.01 12.04
CA SER A 366 -13.98 39.10 12.25
C SER A 366 -13.37 37.75 12.63
N MET A 367 -12.48 37.24 11.78
CA MET A 367 -11.50 36.22 12.16
C MET A 367 -10.53 36.80 13.20
N LEU A 368 -10.19 36.01 14.21
CA LEU A 368 -8.82 35.98 14.72
C LEU A 368 -8.47 34.56 15.16
N VAL A 369 -7.34 34.10 14.64
CA VAL A 369 -6.72 32.78 14.78
C VAL A 369 -6.20 32.57 16.20
N LEU A 370 -6.39 31.39 16.80
CA LEU A 370 -5.38 30.78 17.68
C LEU A 370 -5.56 29.26 17.83
N SER A 371 -4.42 28.60 17.72
CA SER A 371 -4.08 27.18 17.84
C SER A 371 -4.61 26.45 19.08
N GLY A 372 -4.84 25.14 18.96
CA GLY A 372 -4.85 24.24 20.13
C GLY A 372 -5.35 22.82 19.85
N PHE A 373 -4.43 21.87 19.86
CA PHE A 373 -4.67 20.44 20.08
C PHE A 373 -5.62 20.21 21.28
N VAL A 374 -6.58 19.28 21.18
CA VAL A 374 -6.78 18.11 22.09
C VAL A 374 -7.94 17.25 21.56
N THR A 375 -7.74 15.95 21.74
CA THR A 375 -8.46 14.74 21.36
C THR A 375 -9.94 14.60 21.77
N ALA A 376 -10.69 13.91 20.89
CA ALA A 376 -11.69 12.86 21.08
C ALA A 376 -12.57 12.82 22.36
N VAL A 377 -13.90 12.68 22.18
CA VAL A 377 -14.79 11.62 22.74
C VAL A 377 -16.25 11.95 22.38
N GLY A 378 -16.98 10.97 21.82
CA GLY A 378 -18.45 10.92 21.71
C GLY A 378 -19.05 11.91 20.70
N ILE A 379 -19.85 11.50 19.71
CA ILE A 379 -21.22 11.03 19.92
C ILE A 379 -21.61 10.19 18.69
N ALA A 380 -21.83 8.90 18.92
CA ALA A 380 -22.83 8.12 18.21
C ALA A 380 -23.99 7.96 19.19
N ALA A 381 -25.04 8.78 19.05
CA ALA A 381 -26.37 8.58 19.64
C ALA A 381 -27.25 9.84 19.44
N VAL A 382 -27.67 10.13 18.20
CA VAL A 382 -28.89 10.93 17.97
C VAL A 382 -29.60 10.37 16.73
N ALA A 383 -30.14 9.17 16.88
CA ALA A 383 -31.26 8.69 16.09
C ALA A 383 -32.14 7.90 17.05
N ILE A 384 -33.44 8.20 17.06
CA ILE A 384 -34.46 7.74 18.01
C ILE A 384 -34.58 8.62 19.27
N ALA A 385 -35.14 9.83 19.09
CA ALA A 385 -35.93 10.52 20.12
C ALA A 385 -36.70 11.70 19.49
N PHE A 386 -37.56 11.41 18.52
CA PHE A 386 -38.56 12.38 18.03
C PHE A 386 -39.89 11.64 17.87
N THR A 387 -40.45 11.21 19.00
CA THR A 387 -41.84 10.74 19.17
C THR A 387 -42.07 10.41 20.64
N ALA A 388 -42.13 11.43 21.51
CA ALA A 388 -42.81 11.38 22.81
C ALA A 388 -42.75 12.74 23.50
N LEU A 389 -43.41 13.75 22.94
CA LEU A 389 -43.85 14.90 23.73
C LEU A 389 -45.10 15.50 23.09
N ASN A 390 -46.24 14.92 23.45
CA ASN A 390 -47.56 15.55 23.61
C ASN A 390 -48.63 14.45 23.63
N ALA A 391 -48.62 13.67 24.71
CA ALA A 391 -49.79 12.94 25.16
C ALA A 391 -50.32 13.68 26.39
N ALA A 392 -51.18 14.66 26.16
CA ALA A 392 -52.12 15.18 27.13
C ALA A 392 -53.34 15.68 26.36
N THR A 393 -54.53 15.37 26.89
CA THR A 393 -55.87 15.80 26.45
C THR A 393 -56.44 15.16 25.18
N CYS A 394 -56.96 13.93 25.32
CA CYS A 394 -58.36 13.54 25.03
C CYS A 394 -58.41 12.01 24.87
N GLY A 395 -58.97 11.32 25.85
CA GLY A 395 -59.24 9.89 25.74
C GLY A 395 -60.61 9.65 25.13
N ILE A 396 -60.72 8.70 24.18
CA ILE A 396 -61.83 7.74 24.03
C ILE A 396 -61.27 6.46 23.34
N ALA A 397 -61.87 5.34 23.69
CA ALA A 397 -61.60 3.92 23.41
C ALA A 397 -61.29 3.47 21.96
N GLY A 398 -60.44 2.44 21.89
CA GLY A 398 -60.75 1.13 21.26
C GLY A 398 -60.72 0.99 19.73
N VAL A 399 -59.88 0.04 19.27
CA VAL A 399 -60.12 -1.03 18.27
C VAL A 399 -58.88 -1.24 17.37
N ALA A 400 -58.43 -2.49 17.33
CA ALA A 400 -57.43 -3.02 16.42
C ALA A 400 -58.04 -3.23 15.03
N VAL A 401 -57.32 -2.85 13.96
CA VAL A 401 -57.51 -3.45 12.62
C VAL A 401 -56.17 -3.54 11.89
N ALA A 402 -55.95 -4.71 11.30
CA ALA A 402 -54.80 -5.11 10.51
C ALA A 402 -54.84 -4.57 9.06
N SER A 403 -53.65 -4.47 8.47
CA SER A 403 -53.32 -4.76 7.06
C SER A 403 -54.24 -4.26 5.93
N VAL A 404 -53.70 -3.42 5.05
CA VAL A 404 -53.93 -3.52 3.59
C VAL A 404 -52.64 -3.13 2.86
N GLY A 405 -52.07 -4.09 2.13
CA GLY A 405 -51.16 -3.81 1.04
C GLY A 405 -51.92 -3.51 -0.24
N VAL A 406 -51.39 -2.62 -1.08
CA VAL A 406 -51.77 -2.51 -2.48
C VAL A 406 -50.49 -2.44 -3.30
N ALA A 407 -50.29 -3.48 -4.12
CA ALA A 407 -49.40 -3.47 -5.26
C ALA A 407 -50.21 -3.04 -6.49
N LEU A 408 -49.62 -2.23 -7.37
CA LEU A 408 -49.94 -2.22 -8.80
C LEU A 408 -48.78 -1.64 -9.61
N THR A 409 -48.63 -2.21 -10.78
CA THR A 409 -47.43 -2.38 -11.60
C THR A 409 -47.36 -1.43 -12.80
N LEU A 410 -46.14 -1.01 -13.12
CA LEU A 410 -45.49 -0.82 -14.44
C LEU A 410 -46.27 -0.31 -15.66
N SER A 411 -45.84 0.86 -16.15
CA SER A 411 -45.43 1.16 -17.53
C SER A 411 -44.42 2.33 -17.44
N GLY A 412 -43.26 2.41 -18.07
CA GLY A 412 -42.81 1.90 -19.38
C GLY A 412 -42.63 3.11 -20.31
N ILE A 413 -41.44 3.74 -20.30
CA ILE A 413 -40.76 4.48 -21.39
C ILE A 413 -39.40 4.95 -20.85
N GLY A 414 -38.31 4.58 -21.52
CA GLY A 414 -36.95 5.02 -21.21
C GLY A 414 -36.46 6.12 -22.14
N LEU A 415 -35.51 6.94 -21.68
CA LEU A 415 -34.16 7.10 -22.22
C LEU A 415 -33.41 8.23 -21.48
N PHE A 416 -32.18 7.91 -21.04
CA PHE A 416 -31.01 8.77 -20.82
C PHE A 416 -31.17 10.19 -20.26
N ALA A 417 -30.75 10.39 -19.00
CA ALA A 417 -29.82 11.47 -18.61
C ALA A 417 -29.24 11.23 -17.22
N THR A 418 -27.91 11.36 -17.16
CA THR A 418 -26.99 11.53 -16.01
C THR A 418 -27.56 12.15 -14.74
N GLY A 419 -27.29 11.54 -13.58
CA GLY A 419 -27.65 12.09 -12.27
C GLY A 419 -27.11 11.26 -11.09
N ILE A 420 -25.80 11.32 -10.87
CA ILE A 420 -25.12 11.45 -9.56
C ILE A 420 -25.79 10.70 -8.39
N TYR A 421 -25.39 9.44 -8.17
CA TYR A 421 -25.44 8.82 -6.85
C TYR A 421 -24.08 9.01 -6.18
N ILE A 422 -24.00 9.98 -5.26
CA ILE A 422 -22.90 10.08 -4.31
C ILE A 422 -23.08 8.93 -3.32
N ASN A 423 -22.47 7.79 -3.63
CA ASN A 423 -22.22 6.76 -2.65
C ASN A 423 -20.86 7.05 -2.04
N THR A 424 -20.84 7.63 -0.83
CA THR A 424 -19.64 7.74 0.00
C THR A 424 -19.29 6.36 0.54
N ALA A 425 -18.85 5.47 -0.36
CA ALA A 425 -18.01 4.35 0.00
C ALA A 425 -16.59 4.92 0.10
N THR A 426 -16.09 5.04 1.33
CA THR A 426 -14.68 5.30 1.60
C THR A 426 -13.85 4.26 0.88
N ASN A 427 -13.22 4.67 -0.23
CA ASN A 427 -12.17 3.94 -0.92
C ASN A 427 -10.97 3.78 0.02
N ASN A 428 -11.05 2.82 0.92
CA ASN A 428 -9.90 2.15 1.50
C ASN A 428 -9.61 0.89 0.68
N ALA A 429 -9.39 1.08 -0.63
CA ALA A 429 -8.56 0.14 -1.37
C ALA A 429 -7.12 0.49 -1.01
N PRO A 430 -6.33 -0.40 -0.38
CA PRO A 430 -4.90 -0.14 -0.28
C PRO A 430 -4.38 -0.06 -1.71
N SER A 431 -3.84 1.09 -2.09
CA SER A 431 -2.97 1.21 -3.24
C SER A 431 -1.76 0.32 -2.95
N LEU A 432 -1.84 -0.96 -3.34
CA LEU A 432 -0.68 -1.82 -3.46
C LEU A 432 0.18 -1.21 -4.57
N ASP A 433 1.20 -0.45 -4.19
CA ASP A 433 2.30 -0.14 -5.09
C ASP A 433 2.84 -1.49 -5.61
N VAL A 434 2.84 -1.64 -6.93
CA VAL A 434 3.25 -2.84 -7.72
C VAL A 434 4.67 -3.33 -7.34
N VAL A 435 5.43 -2.50 -6.64
CA VAL A 435 6.78 -2.80 -6.11
C VAL A 435 6.75 -3.83 -4.96
N ASP A 436 5.68 -3.89 -4.16
CA ASP A 436 5.66 -4.68 -2.92
C ASP A 436 5.44 -6.18 -3.11
N THR A 437 5.11 -6.60 -4.33
CA THR A 437 5.09 -8.01 -4.70
C THR A 437 6.40 -8.49 -5.30
N MET A 438 7.32 -7.56 -5.58
CA MET A 438 8.70 -7.89 -5.92
C MET A 438 9.53 -8.20 -4.67
N ALA A 439 9.18 -7.62 -3.51
CA ALA A 439 9.83 -7.89 -2.20
C ALA A 439 9.25 -9.11 -1.45
N ALA A 440 8.29 -9.81 -2.06
CA ALA A 440 7.71 -11.07 -1.56
C ALA A 440 7.91 -12.23 -2.56
N ILE A 441 8.80 -12.05 -3.53
CA ILE A 441 9.31 -13.16 -4.35
C ILE A 441 10.32 -13.88 -3.44
N PRO A 442 10.06 -15.13 -3.02
CA PRO A 442 11.04 -15.90 -2.28
C PRO A 442 12.33 -16.13 -3.08
#